data_AF-A0A495Z3S7-F1
#
_entry.id   AF-A0A495Z3S7-F1
#
_cell.length_a   1.000
_cell.length_b   1.000
_cell.length_c   1.000
_cell.angle_alpha   90.00
_cell.angle_beta   90.00
_cell.angle_gamma   90.00
#
_symmetry.space_group_name_H-M   'P 1'
#
loop_
_entity.id
_entity.type
_entity.pdbx_description
1 polymer ?
#
loop_
_entity_poly.entity_id
_entity_poly.type
_entity_poly.pdbx_seq_one_letter_code
_entity_poly.pdbx_strand_id
1 'polypeptide(L)'
;MQVRSEYVTRDAEQQEQLYAERLKQQIDQVNQARVITRFSPVTIFQHLLESFAGTGFKRHLQFLENVQSYARQFREFIIDTDRADPESLHIFGVREGMSQSPVPIEAVPKFEDTLSLSKDFNAAAGDLLLLTLFVIVLLSGAYLAFVRVEI
;
A
#
# COMPACT_ATOMS: atom_id res chain seq x y z
N MET A 1 20.36 -5.42 31.18
CA MET A 1 19.53 -4.54 30.33
C MET A 1 19.71 -4.85 28.84
N GLN A 2 20.93 -5.09 28.34
CA GLN A 2 21.18 -5.50 26.93
C GLN A 2 20.39 -6.75 26.48
N VAL A 3 20.37 -7.82 27.28
CA VAL A 3 19.59 -9.04 26.95
C VAL A 3 18.09 -8.76 26.79
N ARG A 4 17.54 -7.82 27.56
CA ARG A 4 16.13 -7.41 27.46
C ARG A 4 15.86 -6.65 26.16
N SER A 5 16.78 -5.77 25.74
CA SER A 5 16.68 -5.05 24.46
C SER A 5 16.82 -5.98 23.27
N GLU A 6 17.77 -6.91 23.30
CA GLU A 6 17.94 -7.94 22.26
C GLU A 6 16.69 -8.82 22.14
N TYR A 7 16.07 -9.18 23.26
CA TYR A 7 14.82 -9.92 23.27
C TYR A 7 13.65 -9.11 22.65
N VAL A 8 13.49 -7.85 23.06
CA VAL A 8 12.42 -6.97 22.56
C VAL A 8 12.57 -6.70 21.07
N THR A 9 13.80 -6.44 20.61
CA THR A 9 14.08 -6.21 19.18
C THR A 9 13.84 -7.46 18.35
N ARG A 10 14.31 -8.63 18.80
CA ARG A 10 14.04 -9.90 18.10
C ARG A 10 12.56 -10.26 18.03
N ASP A 11 11.82 -10.10 19.14
CA ASP A 11 10.38 -10.37 19.16
C ASP A 11 9.63 -9.42 18.22
N ALA A 12 9.97 -8.14 18.23
CA ALA A 12 9.41 -7.15 17.32
C ALA A 12 9.73 -7.47 15.84
N GLU A 13 10.97 -7.84 15.52
CA GLU A 13 11.39 -8.22 14.16
C GLU A 13 10.66 -9.48 13.67
N GLN A 14 10.53 -10.51 14.52
CA GLN A 14 9.79 -11.72 14.18
C GLN A 14 8.31 -11.43 13.93
N GLN A 15 7.69 -10.60 14.76
CA GLN A 15 6.31 -10.18 14.57
C GLN A 15 6.16 -9.38 13.27
N GLU A 16 7.02 -8.40 13.01
CA GLU A 16 7.04 -7.62 11.78
C GLU A 16 7.12 -8.52 10.54
N GLN A 17 7.99 -9.53 10.56
CA GLN A 17 8.11 -10.52 9.47
C GLN A 17 6.82 -11.32 9.27
N LEU A 18 6.25 -11.88 10.35
CA LEU A 18 5.01 -12.67 10.27
C LEU A 18 3.81 -11.84 9.81
N TYR A 19 3.75 -10.55 10.17
CA TYR A 19 2.72 -9.64 9.67
C TYR A 19 2.95 -9.29 8.20
N ALA A 20 4.19 -9.00 7.81
CA ALA A 20 4.54 -8.68 6.43
C ALA A 20 4.24 -9.85 5.47
N GLU A 21 4.56 -11.08 5.86
CA GLU A 21 4.26 -12.28 5.09
C GLU A 21 2.75 -12.49 4.90
N ARG A 22 1.98 -12.38 5.98
CA ARG A 22 0.51 -12.50 5.91
C ARG A 22 -0.11 -11.41 5.03
N LEU A 23 0.36 -10.17 5.18
CA LEU A 23 -0.11 -9.05 4.36
C LEU A 23 0.21 -9.29 2.88
N LYS A 24 1.42 -9.75 2.57
CA LYS A 24 1.83 -10.10 1.20
C LYS A 24 0.91 -11.17 0.60
N GLN A 25 0.62 -12.24 1.34
CA GLN A 25 -0.28 -13.29 0.88
C GLN A 25 -1.69 -12.76 0.60
N GLN A 26 -2.23 -11.89 1.46
CA GLN A 26 -3.54 -11.26 1.23
C GLN A 26 -3.54 -10.36 -0.01
N ILE A 27 -2.48 -9.58 -0.21
CA ILE A 27 -2.32 -8.72 -1.38
C ILE A 27 -2.27 -9.58 -2.66
N ASP A 28 -1.51 -10.67 -2.64
CA ASP A 28 -1.38 -11.58 -3.78
C ASP A 28 -2.72 -12.26 -4.12
N GLN A 29 -3.50 -12.67 -3.11
CA GLN A 29 -4.85 -13.21 -3.32
C GLN A 29 -5.79 -12.21 -3.99
N VAL A 30 -5.80 -10.95 -3.53
CA VAL A 30 -6.63 -9.90 -4.13
C VAL A 30 -6.18 -9.61 -5.56
N ASN A 31 -4.87 -9.58 -5.82
CA ASN A 31 -4.33 -9.38 -7.17
C ASN A 31 -4.75 -10.50 -8.11
N GLN A 32 -4.67 -11.77 -7.68
CA GLN A 32 -5.13 -12.91 -8.47
C GLN A 32 -6.63 -12.82 -8.77
N ALA A 33 -7.45 -12.49 -7.76
CA ALA A 33 -8.88 -12.29 -7.94
C ALA A 33 -9.17 -11.18 -8.95
N ARG A 34 -8.46 -10.05 -8.88
CA ARG A 34 -8.60 -8.92 -9.82
C ARG A 34 -8.21 -9.28 -11.25
N VAL A 35 -7.23 -10.16 -11.46
CA VAL A 35 -6.89 -10.67 -12.80
C VAL A 35 -8.04 -11.51 -13.37
N ILE A 36 -8.68 -12.34 -12.56
CA ILE A 36 -9.80 -13.19 -12.99
C ILE A 36 -11.06 -12.35 -13.23
N THR A 37 -11.38 -11.40 -12.35
CA THR A 37 -12.62 -10.62 -12.47
C THR A 37 -12.58 -9.59 -13.61
N ARG A 38 -11.41 -9.32 -14.20
CA ARG A 38 -11.27 -8.50 -15.42
C ARG A 38 -11.99 -9.06 -16.65
N PHE A 39 -12.49 -10.30 -16.63
CA PHE A 39 -13.41 -10.77 -17.69
C PHE A 39 -14.80 -10.11 -17.64
N SER A 40 -15.15 -9.45 -16.53
CA SER A 40 -16.39 -8.71 -16.39
C SER A 40 -16.20 -7.22 -16.77
N PRO A 41 -16.92 -6.70 -17.78
CA PRO A 41 -16.87 -5.29 -18.16
C PRO A 41 -17.26 -4.34 -17.01
N VAL A 42 -18.21 -4.77 -16.16
CA VAL A 42 -18.65 -3.99 -14.98
C VAL A 42 -17.50 -3.81 -14.00
N THR A 43 -16.72 -4.87 -13.77
CA THR A 43 -15.59 -4.82 -12.85
C THR A 43 -14.45 -3.95 -13.39
N ILE A 44 -14.19 -4.00 -14.71
CA ILE A 44 -13.22 -3.08 -15.35
C ILE A 44 -13.65 -1.63 -15.14
N PHE A 45 -14.92 -1.32 -15.40
CA PHE A 45 -15.46 0.03 -15.22
C PHE A 45 -15.34 0.50 -13.76
N GLN A 46 -15.67 -0.36 -12.79
CA GLN A 46 -15.50 -0.06 -11.37
C GLN A 46 -14.03 0.25 -11.03
N HIS A 47 -13.08 -0.57 -11.51
CA HIS A 47 -11.65 -0.34 -11.27
C HIS A 47 -11.16 0.98 -11.88
N LEU A 48 -11.68 1.38 -13.05
CA LEU A 48 -11.38 2.68 -13.64
C LEU A 48 -11.88 3.82 -12.74
N LEU A 49 -13.12 3.74 -12.25
CA LEU A 49 -13.67 4.75 -11.33
C LEU A 49 -12.88 4.82 -10.01
N GLU A 50 -12.51 3.67 -9.43
CA GLU A 50 -11.64 3.61 -8.26
C GLU A 50 -10.33 4.38 -8.51
N SER A 51 -9.69 4.12 -9.66
CA SER A 51 -8.45 4.77 -10.07
C SER A 51 -8.61 6.27 -10.27
N PHE A 52 -9.70 6.72 -10.92
CA PHE A 52 -9.96 8.15 -11.14
C PHE A 52 -10.28 8.89 -9.83
N ALA A 53 -11.01 8.25 -8.92
CA ALA A 53 -11.32 8.83 -7.62
C ALA A 53 -10.14 8.78 -6.63
N GLY A 54 -9.04 8.10 -6.99
CA GLY A 54 -7.92 7.87 -6.07
C GLY A 54 -8.31 6.99 -4.88
N THR A 55 -9.19 6.01 -5.10
CA THR A 55 -9.74 5.11 -4.07
C THR A 55 -9.51 3.64 -4.44
N GLY A 56 -10.12 2.72 -3.68
CA GLY A 56 -10.04 1.29 -3.95
C GLY A 56 -8.72 0.66 -3.55
N PHE A 57 -8.48 -0.54 -4.08
CA PHE A 57 -7.36 -1.38 -3.61
C PHE A 57 -5.98 -0.80 -3.95
N LYS A 58 -5.81 -0.20 -5.13
CA LYS A 58 -4.52 0.44 -5.50
C LYS A 58 -4.16 1.57 -4.53
N ARG A 59 -5.14 2.41 -4.19
CA ARG A 59 -4.97 3.46 -3.18
C ARG A 59 -4.57 2.88 -1.82
N HIS A 60 -5.19 1.78 -1.42
CA HIS A 60 -4.85 1.09 -0.18
C HIS A 60 -3.40 0.57 -0.19
N LEU A 61 -2.93 -0.02 -1.30
CA LEU A 61 -1.54 -0.44 -1.45
C LEU A 61 -0.59 0.76 -1.32
N GLN A 62 -0.89 1.87 -1.99
CA GLN A 62 -0.08 3.08 -1.87
C GLN A 62 -0.03 3.62 -0.43
N PHE A 63 -1.17 3.61 0.28
CA PHE A 63 -1.21 3.99 1.69
C PHE A 63 -0.28 3.10 2.53
N LEU A 64 -0.32 1.77 2.31
CA LEU A 64 0.55 0.84 3.02
C LEU A 64 2.04 1.11 2.73
N GLU A 65 2.40 1.40 1.49
CA GLU A 65 3.77 1.80 1.11
C GLU A 65 4.19 3.08 1.85
N ASN A 66 3.32 4.09 1.90
CA ASN A 66 3.57 5.35 2.59
C ASN A 66 3.74 5.13 4.10
N VAL A 67 2.89 4.31 4.73
CA VAL A 67 2.97 3.95 6.15
C VAL A 67 4.27 3.21 6.45
N GLN A 68 4.67 2.25 5.63
CA GLN A 68 5.94 1.53 5.81
C GLN A 68 7.14 2.45 5.67
N SER A 69 7.10 3.38 4.71
CA SER A 69 8.16 4.38 4.54
C SER A 69 8.27 5.30 5.76
N TYR A 70 7.12 5.79 6.25
CA TYR A 70 7.07 6.61 7.45
C TYR A 70 7.54 5.85 8.69
N ALA A 71 7.15 4.59 8.88
CA ALA A 71 7.60 3.78 10.00
C ALA A 71 9.14 3.63 10.03
N ARG A 72 9.78 3.46 8.87
CA ARG A 72 11.25 3.46 8.77
C ARG A 72 11.85 4.81 9.15
N GLN A 73 11.34 5.91 8.58
CA GLN A 73 11.81 7.27 8.90
C GLN A 73 11.65 7.59 10.39
N PHE A 74 10.53 7.19 10.99
CA PHE A 74 10.26 7.41 12.41
C PHE A 74 11.17 6.56 13.31
N ARG A 75 11.46 5.31 12.93
CA ARG A 75 12.43 4.46 13.63
C ARG A 75 13.84 5.07 13.57
N GLU A 76 14.27 5.54 12.40
CA GLU A 76 15.55 6.25 12.24
C GLU A 76 15.61 7.51 13.09
N PHE A 77 14.55 8.31 13.09
CA PHE A 77 14.45 9.50 13.95
C PHE A 77 14.61 9.18 15.44
N ILE A 78 13.95 8.13 15.94
CA ILE A 78 14.09 7.71 17.35
C ILE A 78 15.55 7.33 17.64
N ILE A 79 16.17 6.56 16.75
CA ILE A 79 17.55 6.09 16.91
C ILE A 79 18.53 7.26 16.94
N ASP A 80 18.39 8.20 16.01
CA ASP A 80 19.28 9.34 15.88
C ASP A 80 19.09 10.35 17.02
N THR A 81 17.84 10.58 17.44
CA THR A 81 17.53 11.45 18.58
C THR A 81 18.10 10.88 19.88
N ASP A 82 17.94 9.58 20.12
CA ASP A 82 18.49 8.92 21.29
C ASP A 82 20.03 8.93 21.28
N ARG A 83 20.67 8.68 20.13
CA ARG A 83 22.13 8.75 19.96
C ARG A 83 22.72 10.13 20.20
N ALA A 84 21.93 11.18 20.00
CA ALA A 84 22.37 12.55 20.23
C ALA A 84 22.41 12.91 21.73
N ASP A 85 21.79 12.10 22.61
CA ASP A 85 21.79 12.32 24.06
C ASP A 85 22.97 11.58 24.72
N PRO A 86 24.02 12.30 25.19
CA PRO A 86 25.18 11.67 25.80
C PRO A 86 24.89 11.00 27.15
N GLU A 87 23.75 11.32 27.79
CA GLU A 87 23.32 10.71 29.06
C GLU A 87 22.48 9.43 28.84
N SER A 88 22.13 9.10 27.59
CA SER A 88 21.40 7.87 27.27
C SER A 88 22.32 6.64 27.28
N LEU A 89 21.75 5.49 27.65
CA LEU A 89 22.44 4.20 27.55
C LEU A 89 22.33 3.57 26.15
N HIS A 90 21.58 4.19 25.24
CA HIS A 90 21.29 3.74 23.88
C HIS A 90 20.75 2.30 23.79
N ILE A 91 19.94 1.92 24.78
CA ILE A 91 19.31 0.60 24.87
C ILE A 91 17.90 0.70 24.26
N PHE A 92 17.83 0.56 22.94
CA PHE A 92 16.59 0.66 22.19
C PHE A 92 15.52 -0.35 22.65
N GLY A 93 14.27 0.11 22.69
CA GLY A 93 13.11 -0.70 23.11
C GLY A 93 12.96 -0.88 24.62
N VAL A 94 13.88 -0.32 25.43
CA VAL A 94 13.78 -0.32 26.89
C VAL A 94 13.75 1.13 27.36
N ARG A 95 12.61 1.57 27.90
CA ARG A 95 12.40 2.98 28.27
C ARG A 95 13.51 3.51 29.16
N GLU A 96 13.93 2.74 30.16
CA GLU A 96 14.95 3.16 31.14
C GLU A 96 16.35 3.31 30.55
N GLY A 97 16.61 2.77 29.36
CA GLY A 97 17.90 2.88 28.68
C GLY A 97 17.86 3.72 27.40
N MET A 98 16.74 4.37 27.13
CA MET A 98 16.62 5.41 26.08
C MET A 98 16.63 6.80 26.72
N SER A 99 16.93 7.81 25.91
CA SER A 99 16.88 9.22 26.28
C SER A 99 15.52 9.57 26.86
N GLN A 100 15.53 10.30 27.98
CA GLN A 100 14.33 10.88 28.60
C GLN A 100 14.19 12.37 28.26
N SER A 101 15.06 12.89 27.40
CA SER A 101 15.07 14.30 27.02
C SER A 101 13.79 14.63 26.25
N PRO A 102 13.15 15.79 26.54
CA PRO A 102 11.95 16.19 25.83
C PRO A 102 12.27 16.50 24.37
N VAL A 103 11.48 15.97 23.46
CA VAL A 103 11.61 16.19 22.01
C VAL A 103 10.56 17.21 21.57
N PRO A 104 10.94 18.29 20.85
CA PRO A 104 9.97 19.24 20.32
C PRO A 104 9.09 18.56 19.27
N ILE A 105 7.78 18.82 19.31
CA ILE A 105 6.78 18.18 18.44
C ILE A 105 7.08 18.48 16.96
N GLU A 106 7.66 19.65 16.68
CA GLU A 106 8.01 20.11 15.35
C GLU A 106 9.14 19.30 14.72
N ALA A 107 10.01 18.68 15.53
CA ALA A 107 11.09 17.82 15.05
C ALA A 107 10.62 16.40 14.73
N VAL A 108 9.46 15.99 15.24
CA VAL A 108 8.90 14.66 14.98
C VAL A 108 8.49 14.59 13.50
N PRO A 109 8.98 13.59 12.73
CA PRO A 109 8.55 13.39 11.35
C PRO A 109 7.03 13.31 11.29
N LYS A 110 6.43 14.04 10.35
CA LYS A 110 4.98 14.01 10.15
C LYS A 110 4.64 13.00 9.06
N PHE A 111 3.59 12.23 9.29
CA PHE A 111 3.09 11.33 8.26
C PHE A 111 2.46 12.14 7.13
N GLU A 112 2.95 11.91 5.90
CA GLU A 112 2.38 12.46 4.69
C GLU A 112 1.94 11.34 3.75
N ASP A 113 0.66 11.35 3.40
CA ASP A 113 0.09 10.38 2.49
C ASP A 113 0.13 10.93 1.05
N THR A 114 1.21 10.65 0.35
CA THR A 114 1.41 11.11 -1.02
C THR A 114 0.63 10.26 -2.01
N LEU A 115 -0.07 10.92 -2.95
CA LEU A 115 -0.79 10.28 -4.06
C LEU A 115 0.07 10.29 -5.32
N SER A 116 0.28 9.13 -5.94
CA SER A 116 1.05 9.03 -7.19
C SER A 116 0.14 8.78 -8.38
N LEU A 117 -0.55 9.84 -8.80
CA LEU A 117 -1.52 9.80 -9.90
C LEU A 117 -0.92 9.30 -11.22
N SER A 118 0.38 9.50 -11.44
CA SER A 118 1.09 9.08 -12.67
C SER A 118 1.21 7.56 -12.81
N LYS A 119 1.45 6.83 -11.71
CA LYS A 119 1.50 5.36 -11.72
C LYS A 119 0.12 4.75 -11.96
N ASP A 120 -0.92 5.40 -11.42
CA ASP A 120 -2.31 4.95 -11.56
C ASP A 120 -2.82 5.07 -12.99
N PHE A 121 -2.44 6.13 -13.70
CA PHE A 121 -2.90 6.40 -15.06
C PHE A 121 -2.44 5.34 -16.08
N ASN A 122 -1.19 4.89 -16.02
CA ASN A 122 -0.69 3.88 -16.96
C ASN A 122 -1.42 2.54 -16.78
N ALA A 123 -1.70 2.16 -15.53
CA ALA A 123 -2.47 0.96 -15.24
C ALA A 123 -3.96 1.10 -15.63
N ALA A 124 -4.53 2.31 -15.54
CA ALA A 124 -5.89 2.60 -15.99
C ALA A 124 -6.03 2.57 -17.53
N ALA A 125 -4.98 2.95 -18.28
CA ALA A 125 -5.00 2.92 -19.74
C ALA A 125 -5.26 1.52 -20.31
N GLY A 126 -4.65 0.48 -19.71
CA GLY A 126 -4.88 -0.91 -20.13
C GLY A 126 -6.31 -1.37 -19.87
N ASP A 127 -6.87 -1.04 -18.70
CA ASP A 127 -8.26 -1.35 -18.35
C ASP A 127 -9.25 -0.61 -19.28
N LEU A 128 -8.94 0.65 -19.65
CA LEU A 128 -9.74 1.44 -20.60
C LEU A 128 -9.74 0.84 -22.02
N LEU A 129 -8.58 0.40 -22.51
CA LEU A 129 -8.47 -0.29 -23.80
C LEU A 129 -9.31 -1.56 -23.81
N LEU A 130 -9.20 -2.39 -22.77
CA LEU A 130 -9.96 -3.64 -22.66
C LEU A 130 -11.48 -3.38 -22.62
N LEU A 131 -11.92 -2.37 -21.86
CA LEU A 131 -13.33 -1.98 -21.83
C LEU A 131 -13.83 -1.52 -23.20
N THR A 132 -13.02 -0.75 -23.92
CA THR A 132 -13.34 -0.28 -25.28
C THR A 132 -13.51 -1.47 -26.24
N LEU A 133 -12.62 -2.47 -26.16
CA LEU A 133 -12.73 -3.68 -26.94
C LEU A 133 -14.00 -4.47 -26.62
N PHE A 134 -14.36 -4.60 -25.33
CA PHE A 134 -15.62 -5.23 -24.93
C PHE A 134 -16.82 -4.54 -25.56
N VAL A 135 -16.87 -3.21 -25.50
CA VAL A 135 -17.95 -2.42 -26.10
C VAL A 135 -18.04 -2.68 -27.60
N ILE A 136 -16.92 -2.66 -28.32
CA ILE A 136 -16.89 -2.90 -29.78
C ILE A 136 -17.42 -4.30 -30.11
N VAL A 137 -16.95 -5.34 -29.41
CA VAL A 137 -17.35 -6.73 -29.68
C VAL A 137 -18.82 -6.94 -29.37
N LEU A 138 -19.30 -6.45 -28.21
CA LEU A 138 -20.69 -6.60 -27.81
C LEU A 138 -21.65 -5.84 -28.74
N LEU A 139 -21.31 -4.61 -29.12
CA LEU A 139 -22.11 -3.83 -30.07
C LEU A 139 -22.12 -4.48 -31.46
N SER A 140 -20.97 -4.95 -31.94
CA SER A 140 -20.88 -5.65 -33.23
C SER A 140 -21.70 -6.94 -33.22
N GLY A 141 -21.61 -7.73 -32.14
CA GLY A 141 -22.40 -8.93 -31.96
C GLY A 141 -23.90 -8.66 -31.92
N ALA A 142 -24.32 -7.63 -31.17
CA ALA A 142 -25.72 -7.21 -31.11
C ALA A 142 -26.23 -6.74 -32.48
N TYR A 143 -25.43 -5.94 -33.20
CA TYR A 143 -25.75 -5.49 -34.55
C TYR A 143 -25.92 -6.67 -35.51
N LEU A 144 -24.97 -7.61 -35.54
CA LEU A 144 -25.06 -8.80 -36.39
C LEU A 144 -26.26 -9.67 -36.05
N ALA A 145 -26.58 -9.84 -34.76
CA ALA A 145 -27.75 -10.58 -34.33
C ALA A 145 -29.05 -9.91 -34.81
N PHE A 146 -29.13 -8.57 -34.70
CA PHE A 146 -30.28 -7.80 -35.14
C PHE A 146 -30.48 -7.87 -36.67
N VAL A 147 -29.42 -7.66 -37.45
CA VAL A 147 -29.47 -7.76 -38.92
C VAL A 147 -29.88 -9.17 -39.37
N ARG A 148 -29.46 -10.21 -38.65
CA ARG A 148 -29.83 -11.60 -38.97
C ARG A 148 -31.28 -11.95 -38.63
N VAL A 149 -31.95 -11.17 -37.77
CA VAL A 149 -33.38 -11.32 -37.46
C VAL A 149 -34.27 -10.62 -38.50
N GLU A 150 -33.73 -9.63 -39.21
CA GLU A 150 -34.44 -8.89 -40.26
C GLU A 150 -34.32 -9.53 -41.67
N ILE A 151 -33.60 -10.65 -41.80
CA ILE A 151 -33.50 -11.49 -43.02
C ILE A 151 -34.26 -12.79 -42.79
#